data_AF-A0A7X9JFF6-F1
#
_entry.id   AF-A0A7X9JFF6-F1
#
_cell.length_a   1.000
_cell.length_b   1.000
_cell.length_c   1.000
_cell.angle_alpha   90.00
_cell.angle_beta   90.00
_cell.angle_gamma   90.00
#
_symmetry.space_group_name_H-M   'P 1'
#
loop_
_entity.id
_entity.type
_entity.pdbx_description
1 polymer ?
#
loop_
_entity_poly.entity_id
_entity_poly.type
_entity_poly.pdbx_seq_one_letter_code
_entity_poly.pdbx_strand_id
1 'polypeptide(L)' 'TIEVPTLQGKEKMKIPRGTQNGKTFRLRGKGIPHIRGFGRGDQIVEVCVEIPTTLSKKQEELLIEFEKLNQPTR' A
#
# COMPACT_ATOMS: atom_id res chain seq x y z
N THR A 1 -6.43 2.93 -7.26
CA THR A 1 -6.07 4.03 -6.33
C THR A 1 -6.71 3.74 -5.01
N ILE A 2 -6.00 3.95 -3.91
CA ILE A 2 -6.54 3.78 -2.56
C ILE A 2 -6.68 5.15 -1.89
N GLU A 3 -7.57 5.25 -0.91
CA GLU A 3 -7.69 6.45 -0.08
C GLU A 3 -6.82 6.29 1.16
N VAL A 4 -5.95 7.27 1.39
CA VAL A 4 -5.06 7.31 2.55
C VAL A 4 -5.51 8.44 3.47
N PRO A 5 -5.70 8.19 4.78
CA PRO A 5 -6.00 9.25 5.73
C PRO A 5 -4.77 10.13 5.95
N THR A 6 -4.98 11.44 5.96
CA THR A 6 -3.99 12.48 6.25
C THR A 6 -4.53 13.40 7.34
N LEU A 7 -3.68 14.28 7.86
CA LEU A 7 -4.08 15.27 8.87
C LEU A 7 -5.15 16.26 8.39
N GLN A 8 -5.41 16.34 7.07
CA GLN A 8 -6.37 17.28 6.48
C GLN A 8 -7.60 16.60 5.87
N GLY A 9 -7.72 15.27 6.02
CA GLY A 9 -8.75 14.47 5.37
C GLY A 9 -8.15 13.32 4.57
N LYS A 10 -8.87 12.83 3.56
CA LYS A 10 -8.44 11.69 2.75
C LYS A 10 -7.79 12.14 1.45
N GLU A 11 -6.74 11.43 1.03
CA GLU A 11 -6.05 11.69 -0.23
C GLU A 11 -5.97 10.41 -1.08
N LYS A 12 -6.11 10.56 -2.40
CA LYS A 12 -6.05 9.42 -3.32
C LYS A 12 -4.60 9.14 -3.68
N MET A 13 -4.12 7.95 -3.30
CA MET A 13 -2.79 7.46 -3.65
C MET A 13 -2.87 6.37 -4.73
N LYS A 14 -1.99 6.45 -5.73
CA LYS A 14 -1.81 5.38 -6.72
C LYS A 14 -0.78 4.38 -6.18
N ILE A 15 -1.19 3.11 -6.06
CA ILE A 15 -0.27 1.99 -5.81
C ILE A 15 0.04 1.34 -7.17
N PRO A 16 1.28 1.41 -7.67
CA PRO A 16 1.69 0.69 -8.87
C PRO A 16 1.56 -0.83 -8.69
N ARG A 17 1.25 -1.53 -9.78
CA ARG A 17 1.23 -3.00 -9.79
C ARG A 17 2.62 -3.54 -9.42
N GLY A 18 2.67 -4.63 -8.67
CA GLY A 18 3.93 -5.22 -8.18
C GLY A 18 4.57 -4.47 -7.00
N THR A 19 3.86 -3.53 -6.37
CA THR A 19 4.31 -2.92 -5.12
C THR A 19 4.49 -3.99 -4.05
N GLN A 20 5.72 -4.08 -3.54
CA GLN A 20 6.10 -5.01 -2.49
C GLN A 20 5.67 -4.52 -1.11
N ASN A 21 5.53 -5.47 -0.19
CA ASN A 21 5.33 -5.19 1.22
C ASN A 21 6.50 -4.35 1.79
N GLY A 22 6.21 -3.44 2.72
CA GLY A 22 7.19 -2.52 3.31
C GLY A 22 7.61 -1.36 2.38
N LYS A 23 7.10 -1.29 1.14
CA LYS A 23 7.39 -0.14 0.27
C LYS A 23 6.79 1.13 0.87
N THR A 24 7.60 2.17 0.94
CA THR A 24 7.17 3.48 1.45
C THR A 24 6.83 4.44 0.31
N PHE A 25 5.79 5.24 0.53
CA PHE A 25 5.35 6.32 -0.32
C PHE A 25 5.38 7.63 0.46
N ARG A 26 5.83 8.69 -0.19
CA ARG A 26 5.97 10.02 0.43
C ARG A 26 4.91 10.96 -0.10
N LEU A 27 4.00 11.38 0.77
CA LEU A 27 3.00 12.41 0.51
C LEU A 27 3.57 13.76 0.93
N ARG A 28 4.02 14.53 -0.08
CA ARG A 28 4.70 15.80 0.17
C ARG A 28 3.77 16.86 0.75
N GLY A 29 4.20 17.54 1.81
CA GLY A 29 3.44 18.62 2.44
C GLY A 29 2.19 18.19 3.22
N LYS A 30 2.00 16.88 3.43
CA LYS A 30 0.87 16.30 4.18
C LYS A 30 1.20 15.94 5.63
N GLY A 31 2.42 16.24 6.06
CA GLY A 31 2.87 16.09 7.44
C GLY A 31 2.44 17.24 8.35
N ILE A 32 3.05 17.24 9.54
CA ILE A 32 2.76 18.20 10.61
C ILE A 32 3.24 19.61 10.20
N PRO A 33 2.47 20.66 10.52
CA PRO A 33 2.92 22.04 10.32
C PRO A 33 4.09 22.39 11.25
N HIS A 34 5.02 23.22 10.77
CA HIS A 34 6.14 23.66 11.61
C HIS A 34 5.64 24.59 12.72
N ILE A 35 6.02 24.31 13.97
CA ILE A 35 5.57 25.07 15.15
C ILE A 35 6.13 26.50 15.16
N ARG A 36 7.32 26.72 14.57
CA ARG A 36 8.07 27.99 14.63
C ARG A 36 8.43 28.57 13.26
N GLY A 37 7.73 28.18 12.19
CA GLY A 37 8.08 28.62 10.83
C GLY A 37 6.98 28.38 9.80
N PHE A 38 7.29 28.61 8.53
CA PHE A 38 6.38 28.38 7.40
C PHE A 38 6.57 26.98 6.80
N GLY A 39 5.47 26.34 6.41
CA GLY A 39 5.47 25.08 5.68
C GLY A 39 5.10 23.85 6.53
N ARG A 40 5.01 22.70 5.87
CA ARG A 40 4.62 21.42 6.46
C ARG A 40 5.62 20.34 6.10
N GLY A 41 5.78 19.37 7.00
CA GLY A 41 6.54 18.16 6.69
C GLY A 41 5.82 17.25 5.68
N ASP A 42 6.42 16.09 5.44
CA ASP A 42 5.85 15.04 4.58
C ASP A 42 5.20 13.96 5.44
N GLN A 43 4.16 13.30 4.90
CA GLN A 43 3.61 12.08 5.48
C GLN A 43 4.21 10.87 4.76
N ILE A 44 4.80 9.94 5.52
CA ILE A 44 5.32 8.69 4.99
C ILE A 44 4.26 7.61 5.20
N VAL A 45 3.93 6.90 4.14
CA VAL A 45 2.94 5.83 4.12
C VAL A 45 3.68 4.54 3.77
N GLU A 46 3.65 3.57 4.68
CA GLU A 46 4.20 2.24 4.43
C GLU A 46 3.08 1.30 3.99
N VAL A 47 3.34 0.53 2.93
CA VAL A 47 2.41 -0.49 2.48
C VAL A 47 2.59 -1.75 3.32
N CYS A 48 1.53 -2.14 4.03
CA CYS A 48 1.42 -3.43 4.69
C CYS A 48 0.50 -4.34 3.88
N VAL A 49 1.02 -5.47 3.42
CA VAL A 49 0.22 -6.52 2.77
C VAL A 49 -0.27 -7.49 3.83
N GLU A 50 -1.57 -7.47 4.10
CA GLU A 50 -2.20 -8.43 5.02
C GLU A 50 -2.47 -9.74 4.29
N ILE A 51 -1.92 -10.84 4.80
CA ILE A 51 -2.16 -12.18 4.28
C ILE A 51 -3.37 -12.76 5.03
N PRO A 52 -4.46 -13.13 4.34
CA PRO A 52 -5.64 -13.67 5.00
C PRO A 52 -5.33 -15.03 5.64
N THR A 53 -5.78 -15.21 6.89
CA THR A 53 -5.56 -16.45 7.67
C THR A 53 -6.64 -17.50 7.44
N THR A 54 -7.83 -17.09 7.00
CA THR A 54 -8.93 -17.98 6.64
C THR A 54 -9.23 -17.84 5.15
N LEU A 55 -9.19 -18.96 4.45
CA LEU A 55 -9.46 -19.02 3.02
C LEU A 55 -10.71 -19.86 2.77
N SER A 56 -11.61 -19.35 1.94
CA SER A 56 -12.68 -20.14 1.35
C SER A 56 -12.12 -21.05 0.25
N LYS A 57 -12.83 -22.15 -0.07
CA LYS A 57 -12.42 -23.10 -1.14
C LYS A 57 -12.03 -22.40 -2.45
N LYS A 58 -12.82 -21.41 -2.87
CA LYS A 58 -12.56 -20.65 -4.10
C LYS A 58 -11.30 -19.78 -4.01
N GLN A 59 -10.98 -19.22 -2.85
CA GLN A 59 -9.74 -18.44 -2.67
C GLN A 59 -8.50 -19.34 -2.72
N GLU A 60 -8.60 -20.53 -2.14
CA GLU A 60 -7.52 -21.54 -2.18
C GLU A 60 -7.27 -22.03 -3.62
N GLU A 61 -8.33 -22.36 -4.37
CA GLU A 61 -8.22 -22.74 -5.78
C GLU A 61 -7.51 -21.68 -6.63
N LEU A 62 -7.85 -20.40 -6.45
CA LEU A 62 -7.23 -19.29 -7.17
C LEU A 62 -5.75 -19.11 -6.81
N LEU A 63 -5.36 -19.35 -5.55
CA LEU A 63 -3.96 -19.28 -5.14
C LEU A 63 -3.15 -20.42 -5.77
N ILE A 64 -3.70 -21.63 -5.84
CA ILE A 64 -3.06 -22.78 -6.50
C ILE A 64 -2.93 -22.52 -8.01
N GLU A 65 -3.96 -21.97 -8.65
CA GLU A 65 -3.90 -21.60 -10.07
C GLU A 65 -2.84 -20.53 -10.34
N PHE A 66 -2.76 -19.52 -9.47
CA PHE A 66 -1.72 -18.49 -9.53
C PHE A 66 -0.31 -19.08 -9.37
N GLU A 67 -0.11 -20.05 -8.46
CA GLU A 67 1.17 -20.74 -8.30
C GLU A 67 1.58 -21.48 -9.58
N LYS A 68 0.65 -22.23 -10.21
CA LYS A 68 0.92 -22.93 -11.47
C LYS A 68 1.37 -21.99 -12.58
N LEU A 69 0.76 -20.81 -12.67
CA LEU A 69 1.13 -19.79 -13.67
C LEU A 69 2.49 -19.12 -13.37
N ASN A 70 2.92 -19.11 -12.10
CA ASN A 70 4.21 -18.54 -11.70
C ASN A 70 5.38 -19.53 -11.74
N GLN A 71 5.13 -20.83 -11.95
CA GLN A 71 6.23 -21.77 -12.15
C GLN A 71 6.98 -21.37 -13.42
N PRO A 72 8.29 -21.09 -13.34
CA PRO A 72 9.04 -20.64 -14.49
C PRO A 72 8.96 -21.74 -15.54
N THR A 73 8.45 -21.37 -16.72
CA THR A 73 8.81 -22.09 -17.95
C THR A 73 10.33 -22.09 -17.97
N ARG A 74 10.94 -23.22 -17.64
CA ARG A 74 12.38 -23.43 -17.84
C ARG A 74 12.71 -23.24 -19.31
#